data_AF-A0A0J6ZLE7-F1
#
_entry.id   AF-A0A0J6ZLE7-F1
#
_cell.length_a   1.000
_cell.length_b   1.000
_cell.length_c   1.000
_cell.angle_alpha   90.00
_cell.angle_beta   90.00
_cell.angle_gamma   90.00
#
_symmetry.space_group_name_H-M   'P 1'
#
loop_
_entity.id
_entity.type
_entity.pdbx_description
1 polymer ?
#
loop_
_entity_poly.entity_id
_entity_poly.type
_entity_poly.pdbx_seq_one_letter_code
_entity_poly.pdbx_strand_id
1 'polypeptide(L)'
;MIKTCEICGNEFEINSKQKYCPVCKERVVTEYEKILTRQRKKSTECLICGASMENSHSMHACSPKCQKILNALTAEFRKKRYADRRAKKSMPHYRKNGKKMSRLGRHIEEARAMGMQYGEYMGWRYMQKKQENQTMAD
;
A
#
# COMPACT_ATOMS: atom_id res chain seq x y z
N MET A 1 31.92 -9.39 23.96
CA MET A 1 32.21 -8.01 24.37
C MET A 1 30.90 -7.39 24.81
N ILE A 2 30.85 -6.74 25.97
CA ILE A 2 29.64 -6.06 26.46
C ILE A 2 29.70 -4.60 26.00
N LYS A 3 28.57 -4.04 25.55
CA LYS A 3 28.46 -2.64 25.16
C LYS A 3 27.14 -2.04 25.57
N THR A 4 27.15 -0.75 25.81
CA THR A 4 25.99 0.05 26.18
C THR A 4 25.21 0.48 24.94
N CYS A 5 23.89 0.31 24.96
CA CYS A 5 23.00 0.75 23.88
C CYS A 5 22.84 2.27 23.88
N GLU A 6 23.09 2.92 22.75
CA GLU A 6 22.92 4.38 22.60
C GLU A 6 21.45 4.87 22.70
N ILE A 7 20.47 3.96 22.69
CA ILE A 7 19.02 4.29 22.75
C ILE A 7 18.48 4.14 24.17
N CYS A 8 18.71 2.99 24.81
CA CYS A 8 18.16 2.70 26.13
C CYS A 8 19.18 2.72 27.27
N GLY A 9 20.48 2.84 26.97
CA GLY A 9 21.54 2.81 27.98
C GLY A 9 21.84 1.43 28.58
N ASN A 10 21.08 0.39 28.22
CA ASN A 10 21.31 -0.96 28.76
C ASN A 10 22.55 -1.61 28.12
N GLU A 11 23.23 -2.42 28.92
CA GLU A 11 24.30 -3.29 28.46
C GLU A 11 23.74 -4.49 27.70
N PHE A 12 24.43 -4.89 26.63
CA PHE A 12 24.09 -6.07 25.85
C PHE A 12 25.34 -6.72 25.29
N GLU A 13 25.28 -8.04 25.10
CA GLU A 13 26.33 -8.79 24.43
C GLU A 13 26.30 -8.52 22.94
N ILE A 14 27.46 -8.16 22.40
CA ILE A 14 27.62 -7.96 20.96
C ILE A 14 28.37 -9.13 20.34
N ASN A 15 27.78 -9.67 19.28
CA ASN A 15 28.44 -10.60 18.37
C ASN A 15 29.01 -9.91 17.11
N SER A 16 28.85 -8.59 16.97
CA SER A 16 29.24 -7.84 15.76
C SER A 16 29.48 -6.34 16.04
N LYS A 17 29.65 -5.51 14.99
CA LYS A 17 29.80 -4.03 15.10
C LYS A 17 28.49 -3.30 15.45
N GLN A 18 27.55 -3.95 16.14
CA GLN A 18 26.26 -3.35 16.50
C GLN A 18 26.45 -2.22 17.53
N LYS A 19 25.60 -1.19 17.40
CA LYS A 19 25.56 -0.02 18.29
C LYS A 19 24.32 0.01 19.20
N TYR A 20 23.32 -0.79 18.87
CA TYR A 20 22.01 -0.79 19.52
C TYR A 20 21.65 -2.22 19.92
N CYS A 21 21.01 -2.37 21.09
CA CYS A 21 20.58 -3.68 21.57
C CYS A 21 19.49 -4.26 20.66
N PRO A 22 19.35 -5.60 20.61
CA PRO A 22 18.34 -6.26 19.78
C PRO A 22 16.92 -5.80 20.10
N VAL A 23 16.62 -5.58 21.39
CA VAL A 23 15.30 -5.11 21.86
C VAL A 23 14.95 -3.75 21.27
N CYS A 24 15.88 -2.78 21.32
CA CYS A 24 15.63 -1.46 20.75
C CYS A 24 15.56 -1.51 19.21
N LYS A 25 16.38 -2.34 18.56
CA LYS A 25 16.31 -2.55 17.11
C LYS A 25 14.92 -3.06 16.72
N GLU A 26 14.45 -4.11 17.38
CA GLU A 26 13.16 -4.74 17.08
C GLU A 26 11.99 -3.80 17.37
N ARG A 27 11.97 -3.13 18.53
CA ARG A 27 10.93 -2.14 18.89
C ARG A 27 10.77 -1.08 17.81
N VAL A 28 11.89 -0.47 17.39
CA VAL A 28 11.88 0.61 16.39
C VAL A 28 11.41 0.11 15.02
N VAL A 29 11.87 -1.07 14.59
CA VAL A 29 11.49 -1.64 13.30
C VAL A 29 10.00 -2.01 13.27
N THR A 30 9.51 -2.64 14.33
CA THR A 30 8.09 -3.05 14.46
C THR A 30 7.15 -1.86 14.45
N GLU A 31 7.45 -0.80 15.22
CA GLU A 31 6.62 0.41 15.20
C GLU A 31 6.68 1.13 13.85
N TYR A 32 7.86 1.21 13.24
CA TYR A 32 8.02 1.77 11.91
C TYR A 32 7.20 1.01 10.86
N GLU A 33 7.16 -0.33 10.94
CA GLU A 33 6.36 -1.18 10.06
C GLU A 33 4.85 -0.97 10.27
N LYS A 34 4.38 -0.89 11.52
CA LYS A 34 2.98 -0.57 11.84
C LYS A 34 2.55 0.74 11.20
N ILE A 35 3.40 1.78 11.26
CA ILE A 35 3.08 3.08 10.68
C ILE A 35 2.95 2.99 9.15
N LEU A 36 3.83 2.24 8.48
CA LEU A 36 3.81 2.08 7.03
C LEU A 36 2.66 1.20 6.51
N THR A 37 2.16 0.28 7.32
CA THR A 37 1.07 -0.65 6.96
C THR A 37 -0.30 -0.08 7.28
N ARG A 38 -0.46 0.59 8.43
CA ARG A 38 -1.79 0.89 8.97
C ARG A 38 -2.42 2.20 8.50
N GLN A 39 -1.67 3.26 8.14
CA GLN A 39 -2.25 4.51 7.59
C GLN A 39 -1.24 5.64 7.29
N ARG A 40 0.08 5.45 7.44
CA ARG A 40 1.08 6.55 7.33
C ARG A 40 0.77 7.77 8.22
N LYS A 41 0.14 7.53 9.38
CA LYS A 41 -0.08 8.59 10.38
C LYS A 41 1.24 9.04 10.97
N LYS A 42 1.33 10.33 11.28
CA LYS A 42 2.44 10.91 12.04
C LYS A 42 2.44 10.30 13.45
N SER A 43 3.61 9.95 13.98
CA SER A 43 3.69 9.50 15.37
C SER A 43 3.61 10.70 16.32
N THR A 44 2.88 10.54 17.42
CA THR A 44 2.80 11.52 18.51
C THR A 44 4.10 11.59 19.28
N GLU A 45 4.87 10.50 19.29
CA GLU A 45 6.15 10.37 19.99
C GLU A 45 7.27 9.96 19.02
N CYS A 46 8.50 10.31 19.38
CA CYS A 46 9.70 9.91 18.65
C CYS A 46 9.96 8.41 18.84
N LEU A 47 10.07 7.66 17.74
CA LEU A 47 10.34 6.22 17.80
C LEU A 47 11.67 5.88 18.48
N ILE A 48 12.64 6.81 18.45
CA ILE A 48 13.98 6.59 19.00
C ILE A 48 14.02 6.91 20.49
N CYS A 49 13.72 8.15 20.88
CA CYS A 49 13.90 8.61 22.26
C CYS A 49 12.59 8.80 23.06
N GLY A 50 11.41 8.59 22.46
CA GLY A 50 10.12 8.75 23.14
C GLY A 50 9.67 10.20 23.34
N ALA A 51 10.46 11.21 22.93
CA ALA A 51 10.07 12.61 23.05
C ALA A 51 8.77 12.93 22.29
N SER A 52 7.91 13.76 22.86
CA SER A 52 6.68 14.25 22.21
C SER A 52 6.98 15.00 20.92
N MET A 53 6.12 14.83 19.91
CA MET A 53 6.26 15.37 18.55
C MET A 53 5.00 16.10 18.06
N GLU A 54 4.12 16.54 18.95
CA GLU A 54 2.86 17.23 18.60
C GLU A 54 3.08 18.33 17.54
N ASN A 55 4.10 19.18 17.72
CA ASN A 55 4.42 20.29 16.82
C ASN A 55 5.55 20.01 15.81
N SER A 56 6.04 18.77 15.70
CA SER A 56 7.12 18.45 14.76
C SER A 56 6.64 18.30 13.31
N HIS A 57 7.39 18.78 12.33
CA HIS A 57 7.15 18.40 10.92
C HIS A 57 7.64 16.98 10.59
N SER A 58 8.43 16.38 11.47
CA SER A 58 8.92 15.02 11.27
C SER A 58 7.83 13.99 11.53
N MET A 59 7.82 12.96 10.69
CA MET A 59 6.82 11.89 10.78
C MET A 59 7.08 10.92 11.94
N HIS A 60 8.35 10.69 12.29
CA HIS A 60 8.76 9.54 13.11
C HIS A 60 9.91 9.82 14.11
N ALA A 61 10.61 10.96 13.98
CA ALA A 61 11.78 11.25 14.80
C ALA A 61 11.87 12.74 15.14
N CYS A 62 12.09 13.06 16.42
CA CYS A 62 12.04 14.44 16.91
C CYS A 62 13.21 15.34 16.46
N SER A 63 14.33 14.77 16.01
CA SER A 63 15.56 15.50 15.68
C SER A 63 16.35 14.86 14.54
N PRO A 64 17.26 15.61 13.87
CA PRO A 64 18.14 15.05 12.83
C PRO A 64 18.99 13.89 13.33
N LYS A 65 19.43 13.92 14.61
CA LYS A 65 20.17 12.82 15.23
C LYS A 65 19.29 11.57 15.34
N CYS A 66 18.07 11.69 15.87
CA CYS A 66 17.12 10.59 15.93
C CYS A 66 16.75 10.08 14.54
N GLN A 67 16.64 10.97 13.55
CA GLN A 67 16.36 10.58 12.17
C GLN A 67 17.49 9.74 11.57
N LYS A 68 18.76 10.09 11.84
CA LYS A 68 19.92 9.28 11.40
C LYS A 68 19.89 7.88 12.03
N ILE A 69 19.60 7.78 13.33
CA ILE A 69 19.46 6.49 14.04
C ILE A 69 18.32 5.67 13.44
N LEU A 70 17.15 6.28 13.24
CA LEU A 70 15.99 5.63 12.63
C LEU A 70 16.31 5.12 11.21
N ASN A 71 17.00 5.93 10.40
CA ASN A 71 17.42 5.53 9.06
C ASN A 71 18.37 4.33 9.08
N ALA A 72 19.31 4.29 10.04
CA ALA A 72 20.24 3.17 10.19
C ALA A 72 19.51 1.88 10.60
N LEU A 73 18.61 1.96 11.59
CA LEU A 73 17.86 0.79 12.09
C LEU A 73 16.91 0.22 11.04
N THR A 74 16.28 1.09 10.24
CA THR A 74 15.25 0.69 9.25
C THR A 74 15.83 0.49 7.84
N ALA A 75 17.14 0.60 7.64
CA ALA A 75 17.78 0.51 6.33
C ALA A 75 17.48 -0.81 5.61
N GLU A 76 17.63 -1.94 6.30
CA GLU A 76 17.37 -3.28 5.75
C GLU A 76 15.91 -3.45 5.35
N PHE A 77 15.00 -3.02 6.23
CA PHE A 77 13.56 -3.04 5.97
C PHE A 77 13.20 -2.22 4.72
N ARG A 78 13.75 -0.99 4.59
CA ARG A 78 13.51 -0.14 3.42
C ARG A 78 14.07 -0.75 2.14
N LYS A 79 15.25 -1.38 2.19
CA LYS A 79 15.84 -2.09 1.04
C LYS A 79 14.95 -3.24 0.59
N LYS A 80 14.48 -4.08 1.52
CA LYS A 80 13.56 -5.18 1.22
C LYS A 80 12.26 -4.66 0.58
N ARG A 81 11.63 -3.66 1.18
CA ARG A 81 10.41 -3.05 0.65
C ARG A 81 10.61 -2.44 -0.75
N TYR A 82 11.76 -1.83 -1.01
CA TYR A 82 12.09 -1.31 -2.34
C TYR A 82 12.24 -2.45 -3.37
N ALA A 83 12.94 -3.52 -3.01
CA ALA A 83 13.07 -4.71 -3.85
C ALA A 83 11.69 -5.34 -4.15
N ASP A 84 10.82 -5.49 -3.15
CA ASP A 84 9.46 -6.03 -3.33
C ASP A 84 8.62 -5.15 -4.26
N ARG A 85 8.70 -3.82 -4.12
CA ARG A 85 8.01 -2.88 -5.01
C ARG A 85 8.54 -2.96 -6.44
N ARG A 86 9.86 -3.11 -6.59
CA ARG A 86 10.50 -3.27 -7.90
C ARG A 86 10.07 -4.57 -8.56
N ALA A 87 10.08 -5.68 -7.83
CA ALA A 87 9.61 -6.99 -8.29
C ALA A 87 8.14 -6.95 -8.73
N LYS A 88 7.27 -6.27 -7.97
CA LYS A 88 5.86 -6.06 -8.35
C LYS A 88 5.69 -5.19 -9.60
N LYS A 89 6.58 -4.22 -9.83
CA LYS A 89 6.54 -3.35 -11.02
C LYS A 89 7.12 -4.05 -12.26
N SER A 90 8.11 -4.92 -12.08
CA SER A 90 8.69 -5.73 -13.16
C SER A 90 7.84 -6.94 -13.53
N MET A 91 6.86 -7.31 -12.70
CA MET A 91 5.83 -8.25 -13.12
C MET A 91 5.06 -7.66 -14.30
N PRO A 92 4.98 -8.37 -15.44
CA PRO A 92 4.05 -8.01 -16.50
C PRO A 92 2.68 -7.83 -15.84
N HIS A 93 1.96 -6.74 -16.16
CA HIS A 93 0.57 -6.59 -15.73
C HIS A 93 -0.15 -7.90 -16.08
N TYR A 94 -0.43 -8.72 -15.06
CA TYR A 94 -1.18 -9.95 -15.22
C TYR A 94 -2.50 -9.53 -15.85
N ARG A 95 -2.67 -9.80 -17.15
CA ARG A 95 -3.96 -9.70 -17.82
C ARG A 95 -4.86 -10.58 -16.98
N LYS A 96 -5.76 -9.95 -16.21
CA LYS A 96 -6.65 -10.64 -15.29
C LYS A 96 -7.45 -11.66 -16.11
N ASN A 97 -6.98 -12.89 -16.16
CA ASN A 97 -7.65 -13.98 -16.84
C ASN A 97 -9.06 -14.08 -16.25
N GLY A 98 -10.08 -13.95 -17.09
CA GLY A 98 -11.48 -14.09 -16.70
C GLY A 98 -12.26 -12.80 -16.41
N LYS A 99 -11.95 -11.66 -17.04
CA LYS A 99 -12.96 -10.58 -17.09
C LYS A 99 -14.17 -11.11 -17.88
N LYS A 100 -15.27 -11.41 -17.17
CA LYS A 100 -16.60 -11.59 -17.78
C LYS A 100 -16.84 -10.45 -18.76
N MET A 101 -17.35 -10.77 -19.95
CA MET A 101 -17.53 -9.80 -21.01
C MET A 101 -18.26 -8.56 -20.49
N SER A 102 -17.73 -7.38 -20.80
CA SER A 102 -18.33 -6.12 -20.37
C SER A 102 -19.76 -6.02 -20.92
N ARG A 103 -20.63 -5.24 -20.26
CA ARG A 103 -21.99 -5.01 -20.75
C ARG A 103 -21.99 -4.47 -22.20
N LEU A 104 -21.06 -3.56 -22.51
CA LEU A 104 -20.85 -3.07 -23.87
C LEU A 104 -20.43 -4.18 -24.83
N GLY A 105 -19.49 -5.04 -24.42
CA GLY A 105 -19.05 -6.18 -25.21
C GLY A 105 -20.19 -7.13 -25.57
N ARG A 106 -21.09 -7.41 -24.61
CA ARG A 106 -22.31 -8.21 -24.85
C ARG A 106 -23.20 -7.58 -25.91
N HIS A 107 -23.48 -6.29 -25.80
CA HIS A 107 -24.32 -5.61 -26.79
C HIS A 107 -23.68 -5.57 -28.18
N ILE A 108 -22.36 -5.44 -28.27
CA ILE A 108 -21.65 -5.46 -29.55
C ILE A 108 -21.74 -6.86 -30.17
N GLU A 109 -21.63 -7.92 -29.38
CA GLU A 109 -21.78 -9.30 -29.86
C GLU A 109 -23.23 -9.60 -30.28
N GLU A 110 -24.22 -9.17 -29.50
CA GLU A 110 -25.64 -9.26 -29.85
C GLU A 110 -25.96 -8.51 -31.15
N ALA A 111 -25.45 -7.29 -31.32
CA ALA A 111 -25.60 -6.51 -32.54
C ALA A 111 -25.01 -7.26 -33.76
N ARG A 112 -23.79 -7.80 -33.62
CA ARG A 112 -23.13 -8.59 -34.66
C ARG A 112 -23.90 -9.86 -34.99
N ALA A 113 -24.45 -10.55 -34.00
CA ALA A 113 -25.25 -11.75 -34.19
C ALA A 113 -26.55 -11.47 -34.97
N MET A 114 -27.10 -10.25 -34.84
CA MET A 114 -28.26 -9.78 -35.60
C MET A 114 -27.90 -9.13 -36.94
N GLY A 115 -26.61 -9.07 -37.32
CA GLY A 115 -26.15 -8.40 -38.54
C GLY A 115 -26.33 -6.88 -38.52
N MET A 116 -26.48 -6.27 -37.34
CA MET A 116 -26.68 -4.84 -37.15
C MET A 116 -25.40 -4.15 -36.67
N GLN A 117 -25.25 -2.87 -36.98
CA GLN A 117 -24.26 -2.05 -36.30
C GLN A 117 -24.70 -1.77 -34.86
N TYR A 118 -23.73 -1.55 -33.96
CA TYR A 118 -23.99 -1.33 -32.54
C TYR A 118 -24.99 -0.19 -32.27
N GLY A 119 -24.91 0.91 -33.03
CA GLY A 119 -25.83 2.04 -32.89
C GLY A 119 -27.27 1.68 -33.23
N GLU A 120 -27.48 0.91 -34.31
CA GLU A 120 -28.79 0.43 -34.75
C GLU A 120 -29.40 -0.53 -33.73
N TYR A 121 -28.59 -1.46 -33.22
CA TYR A 121 -28.97 -2.40 -32.16
C TYR A 121 -29.44 -1.69 -30.89
N MET A 122 -28.72 -0.64 -30.45
CA MET A 122 -29.11 0.13 -29.26
C MET A 122 -30.42 0.90 -29.46
N GLY A 123 -30.66 1.42 -30.67
CA GLY A 123 -31.93 2.05 -31.05
C GLY A 123 -33.10 1.07 -31.03
N TRP A 124 -32.93 -0.10 -31.64
CA TRP A 124 -33.92 -1.18 -31.61
C TRP A 124 -34.24 -1.63 -30.18
N ARG A 125 -33.22 -1.85 -29.36
CA ARG A 125 -33.37 -2.19 -27.94
C ARG A 125 -34.13 -1.15 -27.12
N TYR A 126 -33.95 0.12 -27.43
CA TYR A 126 -34.69 1.20 -26.77
C TYR A 126 -36.17 1.15 -27.13
N MET A 127 -36.50 0.91 -28.40
CA MET A 127 -37.88 0.80 -28.88
C MET A 127 -38.61 -0.41 -28.27
N GLN A 128 -37.95 -1.57 -28.17
CA GLN A 128 -38.51 -2.75 -27.50
C GLN A 128 -38.86 -2.48 -26.05
N LYS A 129 -37.93 -1.88 -25.29
CA LYS A 129 -38.14 -1.58 -23.88
C LYS A 129 -39.30 -0.60 -23.66
N LYS A 130 -39.50 0.34 -24.60
CA LYS A 130 -40.63 1.28 -24.56
C LYS A 130 -41.96 0.56 -24.78
N GLN A 131 -42.01 -0.39 -25.70
CA GLN A 131 -43.21 -1.20 -25.97
C GLN A 131 -43.57 -2.10 -24.78
N GLU A 132 -42.60 -2.79 -24.19
CA GLU A 132 -42.79 -3.64 -23.00
C GLU A 132 -43.36 -2.85 -21.81
N ASN A 133 -42.86 -1.64 -21.59
CA ASN A 133 -43.33 -0.76 -20.53
C ASN A 133 -44.76 -0.23 -20.78
N GLN A 134 -45.15 -0.11 -22.05
CA GLN A 134 -46.50 0.32 -22.43
C GLN A 134 -47.50 -0.82 -22.20
N THR A 135 -47.13 -2.07 -22.52
CA THR A 135 -47.97 -3.27 -22.35
C THR A 135 -48.12 -3.75 -20.91
N MET A 136 -47.35 -3.23 -19.96
CA MET A 136 -47.49 -3.55 -18.52
C MET A 136 -48.18 -2.45 -17.71
N ALA A 137 -48.59 -1.36 -18.38
CA ALA A 137 -49.33 -0.25 -17.78
C ALA A 137 -50.84 -0.26 -18.12
N ASP A 138 -51.26 -1.21 -18.96
CA ASP A 138 -52.66 -1.56 -19.28
C ASP A 138 -53.03 -2.89 -18.60
#